data_AF-X0XKJ3-F1
#
_entry.id   AF-X0XKJ3-F1
#
_cell.length_a   1.000
_cell.length_b   1.000
_cell.length_c   1.000
_cell.angle_alpha   90.00
_cell.angle_beta   90.00
_cell.angle_gamma   90.00
#
_symmetry.space_group_name_H-M   'P 1'
#
loop_
_entity.id
_entity.type
_entity.pdbx_description
1 polymer ?
#
loop_
_entity_poly.entity_id
_entity_poly.type
_entity_poly.pdbx_seq_one_letter_code
_entity_poly.pdbx_strand_id
1 'polypeptide(L)' 'MRKIALYLDTSVISFALSKDISDDYRNITLKLIKEINKGRCEGYISDVVIRELGNTRDEVKRENL' A
#
# COMPACT_ATOMS: atom_id res chain seq x y z
N MET A 1 -25.48 3.47 -2.84
CA MET A 1 -24.78 3.22 -1.55
C MET A 1 -23.40 3.83 -1.64
N ARG A 2 -22.93 4.52 -0.59
CA ARG A 2 -21.57 5.09 -0.57
C ARG A 2 -20.55 3.95 -0.42
N LYS A 3 -19.50 3.96 -1.22
CA LYS A 3 -18.39 2.99 -1.08
C LYS A 3 -17.61 3.30 0.19
N ILE A 4 -17.07 2.24 0.82
CA ILE A 4 -16.20 2.40 1.99
C ILE A 4 -14.89 3.03 1.51
N ALA A 5 -14.50 4.14 2.15
CA ALA A 5 -13.22 4.80 1.91
C ALA A 5 -12.17 4.27 2.89
N LEU A 6 -11.03 3.84 2.35
CA LEU A 6 -9.88 3.34 3.10
C LEU A 6 -8.71 4.30 2.91
N TYR A 7 -8.21 4.86 4.01
CA TYR A 7 -6.98 5.64 4.04
C TYR A 7 -5.85 4.71 4.43
N LEU A 8 -4.91 4.49 3.51
CA LEU A 8 -3.84 3.52 3.66
C LEU A 8 -2.62 4.20 4.28
N ASP A 9 -2.08 3.58 5.32
CA ASP A 9 -0.86 3.99 5.99
C ASP A 9 0.40 3.54 5.22
N THR A 10 1.54 4.17 5.51
CA THR A 10 2.84 3.87 4.92
C THR A 10 3.23 2.41 5.07
N SER A 11 2.95 1.80 6.23
CA SER A 11 3.25 0.39 6.48
C SER A 11 2.55 -0.54 5.48
N VAL A 12 1.29 -0.26 5.14
CA VAL A 12 0.49 -1.05 4.19
C VAL A 12 1.11 -1.02 2.80
N ILE A 13 1.47 0.16 2.31
CA ILE A 13 2.11 0.28 1.00
C ILE A 13 3.52 -0.34 1.01
N SER A 14 4.26 -0.14 2.10
CA SER A 14 5.57 -0.76 2.32
C SER A 14 5.50 -2.29 2.25
N PHE A 15 4.45 -2.92 2.80
CA PHE A 15 4.25 -4.37 2.71
C PHE A 15 4.01 -4.85 1.28
N ALA A 16 3.30 -4.08 0.45
CA ALA A 16 3.09 -4.43 -0.96
C ALA A 16 4.39 -4.38 -1.78
N LEU A 17 5.26 -3.42 -1.46
CA LEU A 17 6.50 -3.14 -2.21
C LEU A 17 7.70 -3.96 -1.73
N SER A 18 7.71 -4.41 -0.48
CA SER A 18 8.84 -5.15 0.10
C SER A 18 8.97 -6.55 -0.51
N LYS A 19 10.21 -6.98 -0.79
CA LYS A 19 10.55 -8.35 -1.17
C LYS A 19 10.98 -9.23 0.02
N ASP A 20 11.33 -8.59 1.15
CA ASP A 20 11.94 -9.24 2.33
C ASP A 20 11.00 -9.34 3.56
N ILE A 21 9.69 -9.14 3.38
CA ILE A 21 8.71 -9.23 4.47
C ILE A 21 8.03 -10.60 4.46
N SER A 22 7.56 -11.05 5.63
CA SER A 22 6.84 -12.33 5.72
C SER A 22 5.71 -12.38 4.69
N ASP A 23 5.63 -13.49 3.98
CA ASP A 23 4.70 -13.67 2.86
C ASP A 23 3.25 -13.35 3.26
N ASP A 24 2.89 -13.58 4.53
CA ASP A 24 1.54 -13.34 5.05
C ASP A 24 1.10 -11.88 4.94
N TYR A 25 1.90 -10.92 5.41
CA TYR A 25 1.51 -9.50 5.35
C TYR A 25 1.45 -8.97 3.92
N ARG A 26 2.39 -9.41 3.08
CA ARG A 26 2.43 -9.04 1.67
C ARG A 26 1.22 -9.61 0.92
N ASN A 27 0.91 -10.88 1.11
CA ASN A 27 -0.23 -11.52 0.44
C ASN A 27 -1.57 -10.92 0.87
N ILE A 28 -1.75 -10.62 2.15
CA ILE A 28 -2.96 -9.95 2.66
C ILE A 28 -3.09 -8.55 2.05
N THR A 29 -1.99 -7.79 1.99
CA THR A 29 -1.96 -6.45 1.40
C THR A 29 -2.29 -6.47 -0.09
N LEU A 30 -1.70 -7.41 -0.86
CA LEU A 30 -2.01 -7.57 -2.28
C LEU A 30 -3.48 -7.95 -2.51
N LYS A 31 -4.05 -8.78 -1.63
CA LYS A 31 -5.49 -9.09 -1.66
C LYS A 31 -6.33 -7.84 -1.43
N LEU A 32 -5.98 -7.00 -0.45
CA LEU A 32 -6.68 -5.72 -0.21
C LEU A 32 -6.64 -4.82 -1.44
N ILE A 33 -5.46 -4.62 -2.04
CA ILE A 33 -5.28 -3.81 -3.25
C ILE A 33 -6.14 -4.34 -4.42
N LYS A 34 -6.23 -5.66 -4.58
CA LYS A 34 -7.09 -6.28 -5.60
C LYS A 34 -8.57 -5.95 -5.39
N GLU A 35 -9.05 -5.90 -4.15
CA GLU A 35 -10.44 -5.57 -3.84
C GLU A 35 -10.75 -4.07 -4.04
N ILE A 36 -9.77 -3.20 -3.75
CA ILE A 36 -9.83 -1.77 -4.11
C ILE A 36 -9.94 -1.62 -5.63
N ASN A 37 -9.09 -2.30 -6.40
CA ASN A 37 -9.10 -2.23 -7.86
C ASN A 37 -10.37 -2.81 -8.51
N LYS A 38 -11.07 -3.73 -7.84
CA LYS A 38 -12.41 -4.20 -8.23
C LYS A 38 -13.52 -3.19 -7.92
N GLY A 39 -13.19 -2.06 -7.29
CA GLY A 39 -14.13 -1.01 -6.93
C GLY A 39 -15.06 -1.37 -5.77
N ARG A 40 -14.71 -2.38 -4.96
CA ARG A 40 -15.49 -2.75 -3.76
C ARG A 40 -15.34 -1.73 -2.63
N CYS A 41 -14.20 -1.04 -2.59
CA CYS A 41 -13.89 0.09 -1.73
C CYS A 41 -13.06 1.11 -2.53
N GLU A 42 -12.91 2.30 -1.97
CA GLU A 42 -12.07 3.37 -2.51
C GLU A 42 -10.81 3.47 -1.64
N GLY A 43 -9.63 3.40 -2.26
CA GLY A 43 -8.35 3.52 -1.59
C GLY A 43 -7.76 4.91 -1.76
N TYR A 44 -7.27 5.50 -0.67
CA TYR A 44 -6.62 6.79 -0.65
C TYR A 44 -5.28 6.68 0.10
N ILE A 45 -4.27 7.41 -0.37
CA ILE A 45 -3.02 7.65 0.37
C ILE A 45 -2.83 9.16 0.50
N SER A 46 -2.17 9.59 1.57
CA SER A 46 -1.84 11.00 1.76
C SER A 46 -0.46 11.33 1.19
N ASP A 47 -0.20 12.61 0.93
CA ASP A 47 1.14 13.07 0.52
C ASP A 47 2.20 12.77 1.59
N VAL A 48 1.80 12.70 2.87
CA VAL A 48 2.70 12.29 3.96
C VAL A 48 3.19 10.86 3.73
N VAL A 49 2.28 9.95 3.38
CA VAL A 49 2.60 8.54 3.08
C VAL A 49 3.56 8.43 1.90
N ILE A 50 3.32 9.21 0.83
CA ILE A 50 4.22 9.25 -0.33
C ILE A 50 5.64 9.70 0.10
N ARG A 51 5.75 10.74 0.93
CA ARG A 51 7.03 11.23 1.43
C ARG A 51 7.74 10.22 2.33
N GLU A 52 7.00 9.54 3.21
CA GLU A 52 7.57 8.52 4.11
C GLU A 52 8.14 7.33 3.31
N LEU A 53 7.43 6.89 2.27
CA LEU A 53 7.91 5.84 1.37
C LEU A 53 9.16 6.30 0.60
N GLY A 54 9.15 7.52 0.05
CA GLY A 54 10.29 8.08 -0.70
C GLY A 54 11.55 8.29 0.14
N ASN A 55 11.41 8.52 1.45
CA ASN A 55 12.53 8.66 2.39
C ASN A 55 13.05 7.32 2.95
N THR A 56 12.46 6.19 2.55
CA THR A 56 12.92 4.87 2.99
C THR A 56 14.23 4.49 2.28
N ARG A 57 15.18 3.93 3.04
CA ARG A 57 16.54 3.56 2.55
C ARG A 57 16.55 2.47 1.48
N ASP A 58 15.48 1.70 1.38
CA ASP A 58 15.30 0.60 0.44
C ASP A 58 15.10 1.13 -1.00
N GLU A 59 16.08 0.91 -1.87
CA GLU A 59 16.07 1.39 -3.27
C GLU A 59 14.90 0.79 -4.07
N VAL A 60 14.50 -0.46 -3.76
CA VAL A 60 13.37 -1.13 -4.43
C VAL A 60 12.05 -0.41 -4.17
N LYS A 61 11.91 0.24 -3.00
CA LYS A 61 10.70 1.02 -2.66
C LYS A 61 10.68 2.38 -3.35
N ARG A 62 11.84 2.98 -3.61
CA ARG A 62 11.95 4.28 -4.30
C ARG A 62 11.66 4.18 -5.80
N GLU A 63 12.04 3.08 -6.45
CA GLU A 63 11.85 2.90 -7.90
C GLU A 63 10.40 2.57 -8.33
N ASN A 64 9.56 2.12 -7.38
CA ASN A 64 8.18 1.67 -7.65
C ASN A 64 7.09 2.63 -7.13
N LEU A 65 7.48 3.82 -6.67
CA LEU A 65 6.58 4.93 -6.34
C LEU A 65 6.22 5.73 -7.59
#